data_AF-A0A1F3V7X9-F1
#
_entry.id   AF-A0A1F3V7X9-F1
#
_cell.length_a   1.000
_cell.length_b   1.000
_cell.length_c   1.000
_cell.angle_alpha   90.00
_cell.angle_beta   90.00
_cell.angle_gamma   90.00
#
_symmetry.space_group_name_H-M   'P 1'
#
loop_
_entity.id
_entity.type
_entity.pdbx_description
1 polymer ?
#
loop_
_entity_poly.entity_id
_entity_poly.type
_entity_poly.pdbx_seq_one_letter_code
_entity_poly.pdbx_strand_id
1 'polypeptide(L)' 'MPECSQEKPCLVFIPRPLINWKEVIDDPVALEAIVDRLRHGAIQIDLTGESYRKKIGKEKMN' A
#
# COMPACT_ATOMS: atom_id res chain seq x y z
N MET A 1 10.62 3.30 -12.11
CA MET A 1 9.24 3.02 -11.67
C MET A 1 8.84 1.70 -12.28
N PRO A 2 8.34 0.71 -11.52
CA PRO A 2 7.92 -0.54 -12.12
C PRO A 2 6.67 -0.27 -12.98
N GLU A 3 6.74 -0.65 -14.25
CA GLU A 3 5.63 -0.58 -15.20
C GLU A 3 4.58 -1.63 -14.82
N CYS A 4 3.66 -1.31 -13.89
CA CYS A 4 2.45 -2.13 -13.70
C CYS A 4 1.52 -1.88 -14.90
N SER A 5 1.77 -2.62 -15.99
CA SER A 5 0.85 -2.77 -17.12
C SER A 5 -0.43 -3.46 -16.63
N GLN A 6 -1.59 -2.94 -17.02
CA GLN A 6 -2.92 -3.36 -16.59
C GLN A 6 -3.27 -4.81 -16.98
N GLU A 7 -2.44 -5.47 -17.79
CA GLU A 7 -2.63 -6.83 -18.27
C GLU A 7 -2.12 -7.91 -17.29
N LYS A 8 -1.38 -7.53 -16.23
CA LYS A 8 -0.81 -8.48 -15.26
C LYS A 8 -1.25 -8.10 -13.84
N PRO A 9 -1.67 -9.07 -13.00
CA PRO A 9 -1.99 -8.80 -11.61
C PRO A 9 -0.75 -8.26 -10.89
N CYS A 10 -0.90 -7.10 -10.26
CA CYS A 10 0.16 -6.38 -9.55
C CYS A 10 -0.22 -6.35 -8.07
N LEU A 11 0.66 -6.84 -7.19
CA LEU A 11 0.45 -6.83 -5.74
C LEU A 11 1.32 -5.74 -5.12
N VAL A 12 0.67 -4.79 -4.45
CA VAL A 12 1.33 -3.61 -3.87
C VAL A 12 1.09 -3.60 -2.37
N PHE A 13 2.17 -3.52 -1.60
CA PHE A 13 2.09 -3.29 -0.15
C PHE A 13 2.29 -1.81 0.14
N ILE A 14 1.30 -1.18 0.77
CA ILE A 14 1.37 0.23 1.11
C ILE A 14 1.41 0.38 2.64
N PRO A 15 2.44 1.01 3.22
CA PRO A 15 2.56 1.16 4.67
C PRO A 15 1.62 2.21 5.25
N ARG A 16 1.01 3.06 4.41
CA ARG A 16 0.07 4.12 4.79
C ARG A 16 -1.19 4.08 3.91
N PRO A 17 -2.36 4.45 4.46
CA PRO A 17 -3.58 4.51 3.67
C PRO A 17 -3.45 5.52 2.51
N LEU A 18 -4.14 5.23 1.39
CA LEU A 18 -4.13 6.04 0.16
C LEU A 18 -4.51 7.51 0.39
N ILE A 19 -5.22 7.83 1.49
CA ILE A 19 -5.64 9.19 1.84
C ILE A 19 -4.46 10.11 2.21
N ASN A 20 -3.34 9.56 2.68
CA ASN A 20 -2.13 10.34 3.04
C ASN A 20 -1.19 10.61 1.86
N TRP A 21 -1.51 10.15 0.65
CA TRP A 21 -0.62 10.29 -0.50
C TRP A 21 -0.49 11.72 -1.04
N LYS A 22 -1.42 12.61 -0.66
CA LYS A 22 -1.35 14.05 -0.91
C LYS A 22 -0.10 14.72 -0.32
N GLU A 23 0.48 14.14 0.73
CA GLU A 23 1.68 14.65 1.38
C GLU A 23 2.98 14.19 0.69
N VAL A 24 2.87 13.18 -0.18
CA VAL A 24 4.02 12.51 -0.81
C VAL A 24 4.10 12.82 -2.29
N ILE A 25 2.96 13.05 -2.94
CA ILE A 25 2.85 13.40 -4.35
C ILE A 25 2.32 14.83 -4.43
N ASP A 26 3.21 15.76 -4.83
CA ASP A 26 2.91 17.19 -4.91
C ASP A 26 1.94 17.54 -6.06
N ASP A 27 1.90 16.70 -7.10
CA ASP A 27 1.01 16.89 -8.25
C ASP A 27 -0.37 16.23 -8.01
N PRO A 28 -1.44 17.02 -7.85
CA PRO A 28 -2.78 16.50 -7.60
C PRO A 28 -3.34 15.69 -8.79
N VAL A 29 -2.97 16.04 -10.02
CA VAL A 29 -3.48 15.36 -11.23
C VAL A 29 -2.85 13.98 -11.34
N ALA A 30 -1.53 13.89 -11.13
CA ALA A 30 -0.84 12.61 -11.09
C ALA A 30 -1.35 11.70 -9.97
N LEU A 31 -1.61 12.27 -8.78
CA LEU A 31 -2.17 11.53 -7.65
C LEU A 31 -3.53 10.91 -8.00
N GLU A 32 -4.45 11.70 -8.55
CA GLU A 32 -5.78 11.21 -8.93
C GLU A 32 -5.69 10.11 -9.99
N ALA A 33 -4.84 10.28 -11.01
CA ALA A 33 -4.65 9.27 -12.06
C ALA A 33 -4.06 7.95 -11.53
N ILE A 34 -3.16 8.00 -10.56
CA ILE A 34 -2.58 6.79 -9.93
C ILE A 34 -3.62 6.10 -9.05
N VAL A 35 -4.35 6.85 -8.22
CA VAL A 35 -5.37 6.30 -7.33
C VAL A 35 -6.50 5.66 -8.13
N ASP A 36 -6.92 6.27 -9.24
CA ASP A 36 -7.93 5.70 -10.13
C ASP A 36 -7.50 4.33 -10.67
N ARG A 37 -6.26 4.22 -11.20
CA ARG A 37 -5.69 2.95 -11.69
C ARG A 37 -5.51 1.90 -10.60
N LEU A 38 -5.19 2.31 -9.38
CA LEU A 38 -5.02 1.39 -8.25
C LEU A 38 -6.37 0.93 -7.68
N ARG A 39 -7.42 1.73 -7.75
CA ARG A 39 -8.76 1.35 -7.27
C ARG A 39 -9.53 0.54 -8.31
N HIS A 40 -9.34 0.85 -9.58
CA HIS A 40 -10.04 0.16 -10.66
C HIS A 40 -9.58 -1.29 -10.74
N GLY A 41 -10.43 -2.22 -10.30
CA GLY A 41 -10.17 -3.67 -10.37
C GLY A 41 -9.30 -4.25 -9.25
N ALA A 42 -8.96 -3.49 -8.21
CA ALA A 42 -8.17 -4.00 -7.09
C ALA A 42 -9.02 -4.51 -5.93
N ILE A 43 -8.48 -5.50 -5.21
CA ILE A 43 -8.99 -5.95 -3.92
C ILE A 43 -8.16 -5.27 -2.84
N GLN A 44 -8.79 -4.41 -2.03
CA GLN A 44 -8.14 -3.77 -0.89
C GLN A 44 -8.22 -4.68 0.34
N ILE A 45 -7.07 -4.93 0.97
CA ILE A 45 -6.96 -5.70 2.20
C ILE A 45 -6.30 -4.80 3.26
N ASP A 46 -7.07 -4.42 4.27
CA ASP A 46 -6.57 -3.63 5.38
C ASP A 46 -5.95 -4.55 6.45
N LEU A 47 -4.63 -4.53 6.54
CA LEU A 47 -3.88 -5.29 7.54
C LEU A 47 -3.92 -4.56 8.88
N THR A 48 -4.55 -5.18 9.87
CA THR A 48 -4.61 -4.67 11.25
C THR A 48 -3.81 -5.55 12.20
N GLY A 49 -3.33 -4.96 13.30
CA GLY A 49 -2.65 -5.68 14.39
C GLY A 49 -1.17 -5.33 14.58
N GLU A 50 -0.58 -5.90 15.63
CA GLU A 50 0.81 -5.66 15.99
C GLU A 50 1.80 -6.34 15.02
N SER A 51 2.93 -5.67 14.76
CA SER A 51 3.97 -6.21 13.89
C SER A 51 4.45 -7.58 14.38
N TYR A 52 4.50 -8.55 13.47
CA TYR A 52 4.95 -9.91 13.77
C TYR A 52 6.37 -9.96 14.38
N ARG A 53 7.25 -9.03 13.98
CA ARG A 53 8.60 -8.87 14.58
C ARG A 53 8.58 -8.63 16.10
N LYS A 54 7.60 -7.85 16.61
CA LYS A 54 7.45 -7.61 18.05
C LYS A 54 7.01 -8.88 18.79
N LYS A 55 6.16 -9.70 18.17
CA LYS A 55 5.70 -10.96 18.77
C LYS A 55 6.85 -11.94 18.95
N ILE A 56 7.66 -12.15 17.91
CA ILE A 56 8.86 -13.01 17.97
C ILE A 56 9.87 -12.48 19.00
N GLY A 57 10.06 -11.15 19.06
CA GLY A 57 10.97 -10.53 20.03
C GLY A 57 10.55 -10.76 21.49
N LYS A 58 9.23 -10.75 21.77
CA LYS A 58 8.70 -11.10 23.10
C LYS A 58 8.83 -12.59 23.40
N GLU A 59 8.63 -13.45 22.40
CA GLU A 59 8.69 -14.91 22.56
C GLU A 59 10.10 -15.42 22.88
N LYS A 60 11.16 -14.78 22.36
CA LYS A 60 12.55 -15.12 22.69
C LYS A 60 13.06 -14.58 24.03
N MET A 61 12.28 -13.73 24.70
CA MET A 61 12.62 -13.12 25.99
C MET A 61 11.92 -13.80 27.18
N ASN A 62 11.11 -14.83 26.89
CA ASN A 62 10.57 -15.78 27.86
C ASN A 62 11.34 -17.10 27.78
#